data_AF-A0A9P0DX08-F1
#
_entry.id   AF-A0A9P0DX08-F1
#
_cell.length_a   1.000
_cell.length_b   1.000
_cell.length_c   1.000
_cell.angle_alpha   90.00
_cell.angle_beta   90.00
_cell.angle_gamma   90.00
#
_symmetry.space_group_name_H-M   'P 1'
#
loop_
_entity.id
_entity.type
_entity.pdbx_description
1 polymer ?
#
loop_
_entity_poly.entity_id
_entity_poly.type
_entity_poly.pdbx_seq_one_letter_code
_entity_poly.pdbx_strand_id
1 'polypeptide(L)'
;MALYERLEENLDKCIRSLDIWKQLINENCDDEQEKRMEMEKLTNCVKSYCDIDKQIKSTENALRKLDEKMNDPDSKGSEDIDHLFQEYLQDDPTASTNNYKESPLWKKVIGGHSDVVEVRQKKSKIDDTQFEELGDSLLCSNVFAPPIDPISKTVIQHPYKNKRCKHVYEYGTISNYIKQMKNKAKCPYIGCNNNNLRLTDLVEDGNLQVQISQYLETQQEEDDDSEDED
;
A
#
# COMPACT_ATOMS: atom_id res chain seq x y z
N MET A 1 -17.74 -8.30 -21.42
CA MET A 1 -17.84 -8.42 -19.95
C MET A 1 -16.94 -9.54 -19.41
N ALA A 2 -17.15 -10.81 -19.77
CA ALA A 2 -16.35 -11.94 -19.25
C ALA A 2 -14.82 -11.89 -19.50
N LEU A 3 -14.35 -11.26 -20.59
CA LEU A 3 -12.91 -11.12 -20.87
C LEU A 3 -12.23 -10.08 -19.97
N TYR A 4 -12.97 -9.03 -19.58
CA TYR A 4 -12.44 -7.94 -18.75
C TYR A 4 -12.28 -8.40 -17.30
N GLU A 5 -13.31 -9.05 -16.75
CA GLU A 5 -13.27 -9.66 -15.42
C GLU A 5 -12.11 -10.66 -15.31
N ARG A 6 -11.93 -11.52 -16.33
CA ARG A 6 -10.82 -12.48 -16.38
C ARG A 6 -9.45 -11.80 -16.45
N LEU A 7 -9.36 -10.65 -17.13
CA LEU A 7 -8.12 -9.89 -17.20
C LEU A 7 -7.79 -9.24 -15.85
N GLU A 8 -8.76 -8.61 -15.20
CA GLU A 8 -8.58 -8.02 -13.87
C GLU A 8 -8.20 -9.08 -12.83
N GLU A 9 -8.84 -10.24 -12.85
CA GLU A 9 -8.48 -11.37 -11.98
C GLU A 9 -7.05 -11.86 -12.19
N ASN A 10 -6.62 -11.97 -13.44
CA ASN A 10 -5.25 -12.38 -13.76
C ASN A 10 -4.24 -11.32 -13.33
N LEU A 11 -4.58 -10.04 -13.50
CA LEU A 11 -3.76 -8.92 -13.05
C LEU A 11 -3.60 -8.95 -11.53
N ASP A 12 -4.68 -9.18 -10.77
CA ASP A 12 -4.64 -9.31 -9.32
C ASP A 12 -3.79 -10.49 -8.86
N LYS A 13 -3.81 -11.62 -9.58
CA LYS A 13 -2.89 -12.75 -9.31
C LYS A 13 -1.44 -12.34 -9.52
N CYS A 14 -1.12 -11.65 -10.61
CA CYS A 14 0.22 -11.14 -10.88
C CYS A 14 0.69 -10.18 -9.78
N ILE A 15 -0.18 -9.28 -9.30
CA ILE A 15 0.14 -8.37 -8.20
C ILE A 15 0.49 -9.14 -6.93
N ARG A 16 -0.33 -10.12 -6.54
CA ARG A 16 -0.07 -10.95 -5.36
C ARG A 16 1.26 -11.68 -5.46
N SER A 17 1.55 -12.25 -6.62
CA SER A 17 2.85 -12.89 -6.84
C SER A 17 3.99 -11.90 -6.64
N LEU A 18 3.94 -10.73 -7.30
CA LEU A 18 4.99 -9.70 -7.18
C LEU A 18 5.17 -9.20 -5.73
N ASP A 19 4.10 -9.13 -4.95
CA ASP A 19 4.15 -8.77 -3.53
C ASP A 19 4.82 -9.85 -2.68
N ILE A 20 4.52 -11.14 -2.95
CA ILE A 20 5.22 -12.27 -2.31
C ILE A 20 6.72 -12.23 -2.66
N TRP A 21 7.07 -11.98 -3.94
CA TRP A 21 8.48 -11.84 -4.33
C TRP A 21 9.18 -10.71 -3.57
N LYS A 22 8.49 -9.58 -3.33
CA LYS A 22 9.02 -8.48 -2.52
C LYS A 22 9.26 -8.89 -1.08
N GLN A 23 8.33 -9.64 -0.47
CA GLN A 23 8.47 -10.17 0.89
C GLN A 23 9.66 -11.13 0.98
N LEU A 24 9.76 -12.10 0.07
CA LEU A 24 10.86 -13.06 0.01
C LEU A 24 12.23 -12.38 -0.15
N ILE A 25 12.34 -11.34 -0.98
CA ILE A 25 13.59 -10.57 -1.10
C ILE A 25 13.93 -9.86 0.21
N ASN A 26 12.93 -9.37 0.95
CA ASN A 26 13.17 -8.70 2.22
C ASN A 26 13.53 -9.66 3.36
N GLU A 27 12.98 -10.88 3.34
CA GLU A 27 13.15 -11.90 4.38
C GLU A 27 14.42 -12.75 4.18
N ASN A 28 14.80 -13.02 2.92
CA ASN A 28 15.87 -13.97 2.61
C ASN A 28 17.18 -13.34 2.13
N CYS A 29 17.21 -12.05 1.79
CA CYS A 29 18.44 -11.37 1.40
C CYS A 29 19.04 -10.60 2.58
N ASP A 30 20.02 -11.21 3.24
CA ASP A 30 20.79 -10.59 4.32
C ASP A 30 21.82 -9.57 3.78
N ASP A 31 22.32 -9.78 2.55
CA ASP A 31 23.24 -8.86 1.90
C ASP A 31 22.48 -7.70 1.24
N GLU A 32 22.76 -6.48 1.71
CA GLU A 32 22.12 -5.25 1.22
C GLU A 32 22.37 -4.99 -0.28
N GLN A 33 23.50 -5.45 -0.83
CA GLN A 33 23.80 -5.29 -2.24
C GLN A 33 22.99 -6.28 -3.11
N GLU A 34 22.88 -7.53 -2.69
CA GLU A 34 22.02 -8.56 -3.30
C GLU A 34 20.55 -8.16 -3.25
N LYS A 35 20.07 -7.74 -2.07
CA LYS A 35 18.72 -7.21 -1.86
C LYS A 35 18.39 -6.08 -2.83
N ARG A 36 19.31 -5.13 -3.00
CA ARG A 36 19.13 -4.02 -3.94
C ARG A 36 19.05 -4.49 -5.40
N MET A 37 19.87 -5.47 -5.80
CA MET A 37 19.85 -6.02 -7.16
C MET A 37 18.56 -6.77 -7.46
N GLU A 38 18.09 -7.62 -6.53
CA GLU A 38 16.83 -8.33 -6.69
C GLU A 38 15.62 -7.38 -6.67
N MET A 39 15.67 -6.34 -5.83
CA MET A 39 14.64 -5.30 -5.81
C MET A 39 14.60 -4.47 -7.10
N GLU A 40 15.76 -4.24 -7.74
CA GLU A 40 15.82 -3.61 -9.05
C GLU A 40 15.19 -4.49 -10.13
N LYS A 41 15.46 -5.79 -10.13
CA LYS A 41 14.81 -6.76 -11.05
C LYS A 41 13.30 -6.78 -10.85
N LEU A 42 12.83 -6.84 -9.60
CA LEU A 42 11.41 -6.77 -9.26
C LEU A 42 10.80 -5.45 -9.79
N THR A 43 11.46 -4.33 -9.54
CA THR A 43 11.01 -3.01 -10.00
C THR A 43 10.88 -2.96 -11.53
N ASN A 44 11.84 -3.51 -12.27
CA ASN A 44 11.78 -3.56 -13.73
C ASN A 44 10.65 -4.48 -14.22
N CYS A 45 10.39 -5.59 -13.53
CA CYS A 45 9.25 -6.45 -13.78
C CYS A 45 7.93 -5.67 -13.61
N VAL A 46 7.76 -4.94 -12.50
CA VAL A 46 6.57 -4.11 -12.24
C VAL A 46 6.35 -3.05 -13.33
N LYS A 47 7.42 -2.42 -13.84
CA LYS A 47 7.30 -1.48 -14.97
C LYS A 47 6.72 -2.17 -16.21
N SER A 48 7.23 -3.34 -16.56
CA SER A 48 6.73 -4.11 -17.71
C SER A 48 5.24 -4.45 -17.57
N TYR A 49 4.80 -4.87 -16.38
CA TYR A 49 3.36 -5.10 -16.12
C TYR A 49 2.52 -3.82 -16.24
N CYS A 50 3.04 -2.68 -15.79
CA CYS A 50 2.37 -1.40 -15.97
C CYS A 50 2.25 -1.00 -17.45
N ASP A 51 3.27 -1.30 -18.28
CA ASP A 51 3.22 -1.05 -19.72
C ASP A 51 2.19 -1.95 -20.40
N ILE A 52 2.13 -3.23 -20.03
CA ILE A 52 1.12 -4.17 -20.54
C ILE A 52 -0.30 -3.71 -20.17
N ASP A 53 -0.54 -3.32 -18.92
CA ASP A 53 -1.84 -2.81 -18.46
C ASP A 53 -2.28 -1.56 -19.25
N LYS A 54 -1.35 -0.63 -19.51
CA LYS A 54 -1.61 0.54 -20.35
C LYS A 54 -1.95 0.15 -21.79
N GLN A 55 -1.17 -0.76 -22.39
CA GLN A 55 -1.40 -1.22 -23.75
C GLN A 55 -2.78 -1.87 -23.90
N ILE A 56 -3.19 -2.68 -22.92
CA ILE A 56 -4.51 -3.32 -22.95
C ILE A 56 -5.62 -2.27 -22.87
N LYS A 57 -5.52 -1.31 -21.95
CA LYS A 57 -6.52 -0.23 -21.81
C LYS A 57 -6.62 0.65 -23.06
N SER A 58 -5.49 0.99 -23.66
CA SER A 58 -5.45 1.75 -24.92
C SER A 58 -6.06 0.96 -26.08
N THR A 59 -5.73 -0.33 -26.19
CA THR A 59 -6.32 -1.24 -27.19
C THR A 59 -7.83 -1.34 -27.04
N GLU A 60 -8.31 -1.49 -25.80
CA GLU A 60 -9.75 -1.55 -25.50
C GLU A 60 -10.46 -0.24 -25.87
N ASN A 61 -9.88 0.91 -25.51
CA ASN A 61 -10.44 2.21 -25.88
C ASN A 61 -10.53 2.37 -27.41
N ALA A 62 -9.49 1.97 -28.13
CA ALA A 62 -9.47 2.02 -29.60
C ALA A 62 -10.54 1.10 -30.21
N LEU A 63 -10.69 -0.13 -29.68
CA LEU A 63 -11.74 -1.06 -30.10
C LEU A 63 -13.15 -0.53 -29.81
N ARG A 64 -13.36 0.11 -28.65
CA ARG A 64 -14.66 0.72 -28.31
C ARG A 64 -15.03 1.85 -29.28
N LYS A 65 -14.09 2.76 -29.56
CA LYS A 65 -14.30 3.85 -30.53
C LYS A 65 -14.60 3.31 -31.94
N LEU A 66 -13.90 2.23 -32.32
CA LEU A 66 -14.14 1.57 -33.60
C LEU A 66 -15.55 0.95 -33.66
N ASP A 67 -15.98 0.25 -32.61
CA ASP A 67 -17.33 -0.32 -32.52
C ASP A 67 -18.43 0.76 -32.55
N GLU A 68 -18.23 1.88 -31.84
CA GLU A 68 -19.12 3.04 -31.90
C GLU A 68 -19.24 3.61 -33.32
N LYS A 69 -18.11 3.74 -34.03
CA LYS A 69 -18.04 4.24 -35.41
C LYS A 69 -18.64 3.28 -36.44
N MET A 70 -18.53 1.98 -36.20
CA MET A 70 -19.09 0.94 -37.07
C MET A 70 -20.61 0.77 -36.87
N ASN A 71 -21.13 1.03 -35.67
CA ASN A 71 -22.55 0.99 -35.37
C ASN A 71 -23.28 2.32 -35.65
N ASP A 72 -22.56 3.37 -36.08
CA ASP A 72 -23.13 4.66 -36.46
C ASP A 72 -23.86 4.57 -37.83
N PRO A 73 -25.18 4.80 -37.89
CA PRO A 73 -25.97 4.69 -39.12
C PRO A 73 -25.58 5.69 -40.21
N ASP A 74 -24.87 6.77 -39.87
CA ASP A 74 -24.37 7.77 -40.83
C ASP A 74 -22.96 7.45 -41.35
N SER A 75 -22.34 6.37 -40.86
CA SER A 75 -20.98 5.98 -41.21
C SER A 75 -20.89 5.45 -42.65
N LYS A 76 -20.05 6.08 -43.48
CA LYS A 76 -19.78 5.62 -44.84
C LYS A 76 -18.84 4.42 -44.74
N GLY A 77 -19.38 3.20 -44.87
CA GLY A 77 -18.68 1.92 -44.72
C GLY A 77 -17.57 1.61 -45.73
N SER A 78 -16.70 2.58 -46.03
CA SER A 78 -15.50 2.45 -46.87
C SER A 78 -14.23 2.87 -46.14
N GLU A 79 -14.30 3.17 -44.84
CA GLU A 79 -13.13 3.57 -44.06
C GLU A 79 -12.26 2.34 -43.75
N ASP A 80 -10.94 2.49 -43.86
CA ASP A 80 -9.98 1.42 -43.56
C ASP A 80 -9.93 1.20 -42.05
N ILE A 81 -10.46 0.04 -41.62
CA ILE A 81 -10.60 -0.36 -40.23
C ILE A 81 -9.23 -0.39 -39.53
N ASP A 82 -8.19 -0.86 -40.23
CA ASP A 82 -6.84 -0.98 -39.66
C ASP A 82 -6.23 0.42 -39.43
N HIS A 83 -6.47 1.35 -40.37
CA HIS A 83 -6.02 2.74 -40.24
C HIS A 83 -6.73 3.47 -39.10
N LEU A 84 -8.06 3.32 -38.98
CA LEU A 84 -8.85 3.92 -37.90
C LEU A 84 -8.43 3.39 -36.51
N PHE A 85 -8.18 2.09 -36.41
CA PHE A 85 -7.72 1.49 -35.17
C PHE A 85 -6.34 2.03 -34.75
N GLN A 86 -5.40 2.15 -35.70
CA GLN A 86 -4.07 2.74 -35.43
C GLN A 86 -4.15 4.21 -35.03
N GLU A 87 -5.03 4.99 -35.65
CA GLU A 87 -5.29 6.39 -35.29
C GLU A 87 -5.82 6.47 -33.85
N TYR A 88 -6.82 5.67 -33.48
CA TYR A 88 -7.39 5.66 -32.14
C TYR A 88 -6.43 5.17 -31.05
N LEU A 89 -5.47 4.30 -31.40
CA LEU A 89 -4.38 3.91 -30.49
C LEU A 89 -3.40 5.06 -30.24
N GLN A 90 -3.08 5.86 -31.25
CA GLN A 90 -2.14 6.99 -31.14
C GLN A 90 -2.75 8.21 -30.45
N ASP A 91 -4.06 8.42 -30.61
CA ASP A 91 -4.83 9.50 -29.98
C ASP A 91 -5.16 9.24 -28.50
N ASP A 92 -4.76 8.10 -27.92
CA ASP A 92 -5.02 7.81 -26.51
C ASP A 92 -4.03 8.60 -25.61
N PRO A 93 -4.52 9.51 -24.74
CA PRO A 93 -3.66 10.30 -23.84
C PRO A 93 -2.88 9.44 -22.84
N THR A 94 -3.27 8.17 -22.62
CA THR A 94 -2.53 7.23 -21.76
C THR A 94 -1.22 6.75 -22.38
N ALA A 95 -1.03 6.87 -23.70
CA ALA A 95 0.18 6.45 -24.42
C ALA A 95 1.41 7.33 -24.12
N SER A 96 1.21 8.61 -23.77
CA SER A 96 2.29 9.59 -23.63
C SER A 96 2.86 9.74 -22.21
N THR A 97 2.15 9.26 -21.18
CA THR A 97 2.59 9.41 -19.79
C THR A 97 3.25 8.15 -19.24
N ASN A 98 4.58 8.10 -19.24
CA ASN A 98 5.39 7.09 -18.54
C ASN A 98 5.40 7.26 -17.01
N ASN A 99 4.33 7.81 -16.43
CA ASN A 99 4.24 7.99 -14.99
C ASN A 99 3.75 6.71 -14.30
N TYR A 100 4.64 5.73 -14.20
CA TYR A 100 4.39 4.46 -13.50
C TYR A 100 3.92 4.68 -12.07
N LYS A 101 4.36 5.75 -11.40
CA LYS A 101 4.06 6.04 -9.99
C LYS A 101 2.58 6.23 -9.71
N GLU A 102 1.80 6.65 -10.72
CA GLU A 102 0.36 6.81 -10.57
C GLU A 102 -0.43 5.52 -10.80
N SER A 103 0.20 4.50 -11.42
CA SER A 103 -0.43 3.22 -11.70
C SER A 103 -0.87 2.52 -10.41
N PRO A 104 -2.08 1.96 -10.35
CA PRO A 104 -2.54 1.13 -9.24
C PRO A 104 -1.58 -0.04 -8.95
N LEU A 105 -1.00 -0.64 -10.00
CA LEU A 105 -0.03 -1.73 -9.90
C LEU A 105 1.22 -1.30 -9.15
N TRP A 106 1.80 -0.18 -9.57
CA TRP A 106 2.97 0.40 -8.94
C TRP A 106 2.69 0.76 -7.48
N LYS A 107 1.55 1.39 -7.21
CA LYS A 107 1.16 1.77 -5.84
C LYS A 107 0.96 0.56 -4.93
N LYS A 108 0.42 -0.53 -5.44
CA LYS A 108 0.22 -1.77 -4.67
C LYS A 108 1.56 -2.47 -4.37
N VAL A 109 2.39 -2.71 -5.39
CA VAL A 109 3.62 -3.51 -5.23
C VAL A 109 4.78 -2.68 -4.69
N ILE A 110 5.04 -1.51 -5.27
CA ILE A 110 6.17 -0.64 -4.90
C ILE A 110 5.74 0.42 -3.87
N GLY A 111 4.48 0.87 -3.92
CA GLY A 111 4.00 2.03 -3.14
C GLY A 111 3.66 1.78 -1.66
N GLY A 112 3.72 0.55 -1.14
CA GLY A 112 3.65 0.28 0.31
C GLY A 112 5.07 0.07 0.87
N HIS A 113 5.58 0.74 1.90
CA HIS A 113 5.10 1.77 2.82
C HIS A 113 5.96 3.03 2.66
N SER A 114 5.38 4.17 2.27
CA SER A 114 6.06 5.48 2.41
C SER A 114 6.05 6.00 3.87
N ASP A 115 5.72 5.17 4.85
CA ASP A 115 5.84 5.50 6.28
C ASP A 115 7.19 5.07 6.88
N VAL A 116 8.07 4.42 6.10
CA VAL A 116 9.50 4.52 6.35
C VAL A 116 10.02 5.68 5.50
N VAL A 117 9.79 6.90 6.00
CA VAL A 117 10.68 7.99 5.67
C VAL A 117 12.05 7.53 6.17
N GLU A 118 12.92 7.09 5.26
CA GLU A 118 14.36 7.19 5.51
C GLU A 118 14.60 8.67 5.82
N VAL A 119 14.65 8.99 7.12
CA VAL A 119 15.17 10.25 7.59
C VAL A 119 16.64 10.21 7.23
N ARG A 120 16.97 10.72 6.03
CA ARG A 120 18.32 11.18 5.72
C ARG A 120 18.66 12.20 6.78
N GLN A 121 19.38 11.76 7.81
CA GLN A 121 19.94 12.63 8.84
C GLN A 121 20.83 13.66 8.14
N LYS A 122 20.29 14.86 7.92
CA LYS A 122 21.14 16.04 7.79
C LYS A 122 21.76 16.22 9.17
N LYS A 123 23.05 15.85 9.30
CA LYS A 123 23.89 16.26 10.42
C LYS A 123 23.93 17.79 10.46
N SER A 124 22.98 18.42 11.15
CA SER A 124 23.20 19.74 11.73
C SER A 124 23.93 19.53 13.04
N LYS A 125 25.14 20.09 13.13
CA LYS A 125 25.89 20.21 14.38
C LYS A 125 24.98 20.88 15.41
N ILE A 126 24.62 20.17 16.47
CA ILE A 126 24.01 20.76 17.66
C ILE A 126 25.00 20.52 18.80
N ASP A 127 25.20 21.62 19.51
CA ASP A 127 26.16 21.92 20.54
C ASP A 127 26.00 21.02 21.78
N ASP A 128 27.12 20.63 22.36
CA ASP A 128 27.22 19.91 23.63
C ASP A 128 26.73 20.84 24.74
N THR A 129 25.59 20.55 25.37
CA THR A 129 25.36 20.79 26.81
C THR A 129 24.00 20.27 27.28
N GLN A 130 24.06 19.37 28.29
CA GLN A 130 23.03 18.98 29.26
C GLN A 130 21.88 18.02 28.85
N PHE A 131 22.08 16.76 29.28
CA PHE A 131 21.22 15.98 30.21
C PHE A 131 19.76 15.67 29.78
N GLU A 132 19.46 14.42 29.41
CA GLU A 132 18.88 13.40 30.31
C GLU A 132 18.82 12.03 29.62
N GLU A 133 19.15 11.04 30.41
CA GLU A 133 19.19 9.62 30.15
C GLU A 133 17.76 9.06 29.96
N LEU A 134 17.39 8.80 28.71
CA LEU A 134 16.37 7.80 28.34
C LEU A 134 16.96 6.93 27.25
N GLY A 135 17.99 6.19 27.64
CA GLY A 135 18.50 5.05 26.89
C GLY A 135 17.67 3.83 27.25
N ASP A 136 16.50 3.68 26.62
CA ASP A 136 16.01 2.35 26.31
C ASP A 136 15.01 2.37 25.14
N SER A 137 15.18 1.40 24.24
CA SER A 137 14.36 1.12 23.06
C SER A 137 14.49 2.05 21.84
N LEU A 138 15.67 2.04 21.22
CA LEU A 138 15.78 2.26 19.77
C LEU A 138 16.62 1.14 19.12
N LEU A 139 16.28 -0.10 19.48
CA LEU A 139 16.63 -1.27 18.67
C LEU A 139 15.49 -1.43 17.65
N CYS A 140 15.61 -0.80 16.48
CA CYS A 140 14.79 -1.21 15.33
C CYS A 140 15.29 -2.57 14.87
N SER A 141 14.82 -3.63 15.53
CA SER A 141 14.83 -4.97 14.97
C SER A 141 13.93 -4.97 13.73
N ASN A 142 14.33 -5.66 12.66
CA ASN A 142 13.47 -5.89 11.49
C ASN A 142 12.24 -6.77 11.81
N VAL A 143 12.09 -7.17 13.08
CA VAL A 143 10.96 -7.94 13.60
C VAL A 143 9.74 -7.03 13.74
N PHE A 144 8.62 -7.47 13.18
CA PHE A 144 7.33 -6.80 13.34
C PHE A 144 6.98 -6.67 14.83
N ALA A 145 6.67 -5.45 15.27
CA ALA A 145 6.14 -5.18 16.59
C ALA A 145 4.73 -4.56 16.46
N PRO A 146 3.71 -5.12 17.13
CA PRO A 146 2.37 -4.57 17.12
C PRO A 146 2.34 -3.10 17.56
N PRO A 147 1.56 -2.24 16.87
CA PRO A 147 1.46 -0.83 17.23
C PRO A 147 0.73 -0.64 18.58
N ILE A 148 1.15 0.39 19.31
CA ILE A 148 0.55 0.78 20.59
C ILE A 148 -0.56 1.82 20.36
N ASP A 149 -1.72 1.62 20.98
CA ASP A 149 -2.85 2.53 20.87
C ASP A 149 -2.54 3.89 21.52
N PRO A 150 -2.75 5.02 20.83
CA PRO A 150 -2.44 6.34 21.39
C PRO A 150 -3.32 6.71 22.60
N ILE A 151 -4.46 6.04 22.82
CA ILE A 151 -5.39 6.34 23.92
C ILE A 151 -5.13 5.40 25.11
N SER A 152 -5.21 4.08 24.93
CA SER A 152 -5.02 3.12 26.04
C SER A 152 -3.57 2.88 26.41
N LYS A 153 -2.61 3.21 25.53
CA LYS A 153 -1.18 2.90 25.69
C LYS A 153 -0.89 1.40 25.80
N THR A 154 -1.80 0.57 25.30
CA THR A 154 -1.65 -0.88 25.20
C THR A 154 -1.44 -1.28 23.75
N VAL A 155 -0.93 -2.50 23.54
CA VAL A 155 -0.89 -3.12 22.20
C VAL A 155 -2.31 -3.17 21.63
N ILE A 156 -2.45 -2.78 20.36
CA ILE A 156 -3.71 -2.86 19.62
C ILE A 156 -4.05 -4.32 19.33
N GLN A 157 -5.31 -4.70 19.52
CA GLN A 157 -5.82 -6.04 19.18
C GLN A 157 -6.79 -6.00 18.00
N HIS A 158 -7.62 -4.95 17.91
CA HIS A 158 -8.58 -4.73 16.82
C HIS A 158 -8.23 -3.42 16.09
N PRO A 159 -7.32 -3.47 15.10
CA PRO A 159 -6.79 -2.28 14.46
C PRO A 159 -7.82 -1.65 13.53
N TYR A 160 -8.18 -0.41 13.83
CA TYR A 160 -9.03 0.42 12.99
C TYR A 160 -8.27 1.64 12.51
N LYS A 161 -8.24 1.84 11.20
CA LYS A 161 -7.55 2.92 10.53
C LYS A 161 -8.52 4.04 10.13
N ASN A 162 -8.12 5.28 10.34
CA ASN A 162 -8.87 6.42 9.83
C ASN A 162 -8.57 6.68 8.35
N LYS A 163 -9.60 6.77 7.50
CA LYS A 163 -9.44 7.01 6.04
C LYS A 163 -8.73 8.33 5.69
N ARG A 164 -8.78 9.34 6.56
CA ARG A 164 -8.25 10.70 6.29
C ARG A 164 -6.80 10.86 6.73
N CYS A 165 -6.48 10.50 7.97
CA CYS A 165 -5.13 10.64 8.52
C CYS A 165 -4.31 9.34 8.52
N LYS A 166 -4.92 8.21 8.16
CA LYS A 166 -4.28 6.87 8.09
C LYS A 166 -3.71 6.32 9.41
N HIS A 167 -3.89 7.01 10.52
CA HIS A 167 -3.56 6.51 11.84
C HIS A 167 -4.46 5.35 12.26
N VAL A 168 -3.89 4.44 13.04
CA VAL A 168 -4.52 3.20 13.53
C VAL A 168 -4.81 3.33 15.02
N TYR A 169 -5.90 2.72 15.46
CA TYR A 169 -6.35 2.71 16.85
C TYR A 169 -6.92 1.36 17.23
N GLU A 170 -7.00 1.10 18.53
CA GLU A 170 -7.85 0.05 19.07
C GLU A 170 -9.33 0.44 18.95
N TYR A 171 -10.16 -0.42 18.34
CA TYR A 171 -11.57 -0.10 18.07
C TYR A 171 -12.36 0.27 19.33
N GLY A 172 -12.16 -0.49 20.41
CA GLY A 172 -12.86 -0.27 21.67
C GLY A 172 -12.58 1.11 22.25
N THR A 173 -11.32 1.56 22.20
CA THR A 173 -10.89 2.83 22.81
C THR A 173 -11.29 4.02 21.95
N ILE A 174 -11.06 3.94 20.64
CA ILE A 174 -11.35 5.05 19.71
C ILE A 174 -12.85 5.31 19.56
N SER A 175 -13.66 4.25 19.55
CA SER A 175 -15.11 4.39 19.43
C SER A 175 -15.72 5.07 20.65
N ASN A 176 -15.22 4.76 21.84
CA ASN A 176 -15.60 5.41 23.08
C ASN A 176 -15.11 6.86 23.13
N TYR A 177 -13.88 7.12 22.72
CA TYR A 177 -13.32 8.47 22.63
C TYR A 177 -14.15 9.40 21.73
N ILE A 178 -14.54 8.91 20.54
CA ILE A 178 -15.40 9.67 19.61
C ILE A 178 -16.77 9.93 20.22
N LYS A 179 -17.38 8.94 20.88
CA LYS A 179 -18.68 9.09 21.56
C LYS A 179 -18.63 10.12 22.69
N GLN A 180 -17.55 10.13 23.48
CA GLN A 180 -17.36 11.07 24.59
C GLN A 180 -17.14 12.51 24.09
N MET A 181 -16.30 12.69 23.07
CA MET A 181 -15.96 14.01 22.53
C MET A 181 -16.97 14.55 21.52
N LYS A 182 -17.89 13.71 21.02
CA LYS A 182 -18.93 14.05 20.02
C LYS A 182 -18.30 14.75 18.81
N ASN A 183 -18.76 15.97 18.48
CA ASN A 183 -18.28 16.74 17.33
C ASN A 183 -16.91 17.40 17.52
N LYS A 184 -16.28 17.24 18.70
CA LYS A 184 -14.97 17.81 19.02
C LYS A 184 -13.85 16.77 19.00
N ALA A 185 -14.14 15.51 18.63
CA ALA A 185 -13.15 14.45 18.57
C ALA A 185 -12.06 14.80 17.54
N LYS A 186 -10.81 14.83 17.99
CA LYS A 186 -9.62 15.04 17.16
C LYS A 186 -8.81 13.77 17.11
N CYS A 187 -7.92 13.66 16.13
CA CYS A 187 -6.96 12.56 16.11
C CYS A 187 -6.08 12.59 17.38
N PRO A 188 -6.01 11.50 18.16
CA PRO A 188 -5.16 11.39 19.35
C PRO A 188 -3.65 11.45 19.09
N TYR A 189 -3.20 11.12 17.87
CA TYR A 189 -1.79 11.24 17.49
C TYR A 189 -1.31 12.69 17.56
N ILE A 190 -0.20 12.89 18.27
CA ILE A 190 0.43 14.20 18.46
C ILE A 190 0.84 14.77 17.10
N GLY A 191 0.51 16.03 16.85
CA GLY A 191 0.84 16.71 15.59
C GLY A 191 -0.07 16.38 14.40
N CYS A 192 -1.10 15.53 14.58
CA CYS A 192 -2.04 15.26 13.51
C CYS A 192 -3.02 16.43 13.30
N ASN A 193 -3.15 16.89 12.06
CA ASN A 193 -4.06 17.99 11.68
C ASN A 193 -5.53 17.56 11.50
N ASN A 194 -5.86 16.27 11.72
CA ASN A 194 -7.23 15.79 11.60
C ASN A 194 -8.05 16.16 12.85
N ASN A 195 -8.80 17.26 12.74
CA ASN A 195 -9.58 17.84 13.82
C ASN A 195 -11.06 17.36 13.86
N ASN A 196 -11.48 16.47 12.96
CA ASN A 196 -12.87 16.01 12.86
C ASN A 196 -12.89 14.50 12.69
N LEU A 197 -12.71 13.80 13.80
CA LEU A 197 -12.68 12.34 13.85
C LEU A 197 -14.12 11.80 13.99
N ARG A 198 -14.53 10.94 13.05
CA ARG A 198 -15.87 10.33 13.03
C ARG A 198 -15.79 8.82 12.94
N LEU A 199 -16.79 8.14 13.52
CA LEU A 199 -16.90 6.68 13.48
C LEU A 199 -16.98 6.15 12.03
N THR A 200 -17.65 6.90 11.15
CA THR A 200 -17.80 6.57 9.71
C THR A 200 -16.49 6.62 8.92
N ASP A 201 -15.49 7.32 9.45
CA ASP A 201 -14.16 7.44 8.83
C ASP A 201 -13.21 6.33 9.30
N LEU A 202 -13.61 5.48 10.26
CA LEU A 202 -12.84 4.34 10.72
C LEU A 202 -13.14 3.10 9.88
N VAL A 203 -12.11 2.37 9.51
CA VAL A 203 -12.18 1.10 8.77
C VAL A 203 -11.27 0.10 9.44
N GLU A 204 -11.74 -1.12 9.59
CA GLU A 204 -10.93 -2.25 10.03
C GLU A 204 -9.70 -2.45 9.12
N ASP A 205 -8.54 -2.62 9.72
CA ASP A 205 -7.30 -2.90 9.00
C ASP A 205 -7.01 -4.41 9.03
N GLY A 206 -7.66 -5.16 8.13
CA GLY A 206 -7.57 -6.61 8.10
C GLY A 206 -6.15 -7.14 7.90
N ASN A 207 -5.29 -6.41 7.17
CA ASN A 207 -3.90 -6.81 6.99
C ASN A 207 -3.12 -6.70 8.30
N LEU A 208 -3.28 -5.57 9.01
CA LEU A 208 -2.63 -5.37 10.31
C LEU A 208 -3.19 -6.31 11.38
N GLN A 209 -4.48 -6.63 11.33
CA GLN A 209 -5.10 -7.64 12.20
C GLN A 209 -4.40 -8.99 12.05
N VAL A 210 -4.18 -9.45 10.82
CA VAL A 210 -3.48 -10.72 10.55
C VAL A 210 -2.05 -10.70 11.09
N GLN A 211 -1.31 -9.59 10.89
CA GLN A 211 0.06 -9.48 11.41
C GLN A 211 0.11 -9.49 12.94
N ILE A 212 -0.81 -8.79 13.61
CA ILE A 212 -0.92 -8.79 15.07
C ILE A 212 -1.25 -10.18 15.59
N SER A 213 -2.21 -10.88 14.97
CA SER A 213 -2.57 -12.25 15.35
C SER A 213 -1.37 -13.20 15.23
N GLN A 214 -0.65 -13.17 14.10
CA GLN A 214 0.55 -14.00 13.91
C GLN A 214 1.62 -13.72 14.96
N TYR A 215 1.88 -12.45 15.26
CA TYR A 215 2.85 -12.08 16.31
C TYR A 215 2.47 -12.61 17.70
N LEU A 216 1.19 -12.51 18.06
CA LEU A 216 0.70 -12.98 19.36
C LEU A 216 0.73 -14.52 19.48
N GLU A 217 0.46 -15.24 18.38
CA GLU A 217 0.57 -16.70 18.32
C GLU A 217 2.02 -17.15 18.52
N THR A 218 2.98 -16.52 17.81
CA THR A 218 4.41 -16.87 17.96
C THR A 218 4.95 -16.59 19.37
N GLN A 219 4.52 -15.48 20.01
CA GLN A 219 4.94 -15.18 21.39
C GLN A 219 4.37 -16.18 22.40
N GLN A 220 3.16 -16.71 22.20
CA GLN A 220 2.59 -17.73 23.07
C GLN A 220 3.33 -19.06 22.97
N GLU A 221 3.73 -19.46 21.76
CA GLU A 221 4.52 -20.68 21.55
C GLU A 221 5.92 -20.58 22.19
N GLU A 222 6.55 -19.40 22.13
CA GLU A 222 7.85 -19.15 22.78
C GLU A 222 7.78 -19.15 24.31
N ASP A 223 6.69 -18.65 24.89
CA ASP A 223 6.47 -18.64 26.34
C ASP A 223 6.18 -20.06 26.88
N ASP A 224 5.35 -20.86 26.19
CA ASP A 224 4.98 -22.22 26.61
C ASP A 224 6.18 -23.21 26.55
N ASP A 225 7.09 -23.09 25.57
CA ASP A 225 8.29 -23.94 25.47
C ASP A 225 9.35 -23.64 26.56
N SER A 226 9.22 -22.52 27.29
CA SER A 226 10.14 -22.13 28.36
C SER A 226 9.76 -22.66 29.75
N GLU A 227 8.55 -23.21 29.91
CA GLU A 227 8.05 -23.72 31.20
C GLU A 227 8.33 -25.22 31.43
N ASP A 228 8.93 -25.93 30.47
CA ASP A 228 9.23 -27.37 30.55
C ASP A 228 10.68 -27.71 30.98
N GLU A 229 11.50 -26.73 31.35
CA GLU A 229 12.84 -26.91 31.95
C GLU A 229 12.88 -26.48 33.43
N ASP A 230 12.17 -27.18 34.32
CA ASP A 230 12.46 -27.18 35.78
C ASP A 230 12.12 -28.53 36.47
#